data_AF-A0A109UZ09-F1
#
_entry.id   AF-A0A109UZ09-F1
#
_cell.length_a   1.000
_cell.length_b   1.000
_cell.length_c   1.000
_cell.angle_alpha   90.00
_cell.angle_beta   90.00
_cell.angle_gamma   90.00
#
_symmetry.space_group_name_H-M   'P 1'
#
loop_
_entity.id
_entity.type
_entity.pdbx_description
1 polymer ?
#
loop_
_entity_poly.entity_id
_entity_poly.type
_entity_poly.pdbx_seq_one_letter_code
_entity_poly.pdbx_strand_id
1 'polypeptide(L)' 'MTNPEPKINLKTITAHQLLSHREKVCELFNLLDDSKRHELIIGTPEQRNRRLEAFKSRRDALRMELHR' A
#
# COMPACT_ATOMS: atom_id res chain seq x y z
N MET A 1 -22.89 12.65 16.60
CA MET A 1 -22.19 11.80 17.58
C MET A 1 -20.70 12.05 17.43
N THR A 2 -20.10 12.79 18.35
CA THR A 2 -18.64 13.02 18.36
C THR A 2 -17.97 11.78 18.94
N ASN A 3 -17.30 10.99 18.10
CA ASN A 3 -16.47 9.90 18.60
C ASN A 3 -15.34 10.51 19.42
N PRO A 4 -15.15 10.14 20.70
CA PRO A 4 -14.04 10.64 21.49
C PRO A 4 -12.73 10.20 20.84
N GLU A 5 -11.75 11.10 20.77
CA GLU A 5 -10.44 10.75 20.25
C GLU A 5 -9.85 9.56 21.01
N PRO A 6 -9.27 8.57 20.32
CA PRO A 6 -8.73 7.39 20.95
C PRO A 6 -7.61 7.80 21.91
N LYS A 7 -7.83 7.58 23.21
CA LYS A 7 -6.84 7.89 24.24
C LYS A 7 -5.62 6.98 24.07
N ILE A 8 -4.53 7.56 23.58
CA ILE A 8 -3.23 6.91 23.54
C ILE A 8 -2.72 6.78 24.97
N ASN A 9 -2.42 5.57 25.40
CA ASN A 9 -1.87 5.25 26.71
C ASN A 9 -0.73 4.24 26.58
N LEU A 10 -0.07 3.91 27.70
CA LEU A 10 1.05 2.97 27.69
C LEU A 10 0.66 1.60 27.11
N LYS A 11 -0.56 1.13 27.38
CA LYS A 11 -1.08 -0.14 26.83
C LYS A 11 -1.26 -0.05 25.31
N THR A 12 -1.78 1.05 24.76
CA THR A 12 -1.96 1.17 23.30
C THR A 12 -0.62 1.26 22.57
N ILE A 13 0.36 1.98 23.13
CA ILE A 13 1.70 2.10 22.54
C ILE A 13 2.40 0.73 22.53
N THR A 14 2.42 0.05 23.67
CA THR A 14 3.08 -1.27 23.80
C THR A 14 2.37 -2.35 22.98
N ALA A 15 1.03 -2.33 22.92
CA ALA A 15 0.27 -3.22 22.06
C ALA A 15 0.60 -2.99 20.58
N HIS A 16 0.68 -1.73 20.13
CA HIS A 16 1.05 -1.41 18.76
C HIS A 16 2.46 -1.89 18.40
N GLN A 17 3.44 -1.66 19.28
CA GLN A 17 4.81 -2.15 19.10
C GLN A 17 4.87 -3.67 19.01
N LEU A 18 4.20 -4.37 19.93
CA LEU A 18 4.19 -5.83 19.96
C LEU A 18 3.49 -6.43 18.73
N LEU A 19 2.34 -5.88 18.32
CA LEU A 19 1.62 -6.35 17.14
C LEU A 19 2.43 -6.14 15.87
N SER A 20 3.02 -4.95 15.69
CA SER A 20 3.85 -4.63 14.52
C SER A 20 5.09 -5.53 14.44
N HIS A 21 5.67 -5.89 15.58
CA HIS A 21 6.81 -6.82 15.61
C HIS A 21 6.38 -8.24 15.24
N ARG A 22 5.28 -8.73 15.82
CA ARG A 22 4.75 -10.08 15.51
C ARG A 22 4.38 -10.23 14.05
N GLU A 23 3.73 -9.22 13.47
CA GLU A 23 3.38 -9.20 12.06
C GLU A 23 4.60 -9.39 11.16
N LYS A 24 5.65 -8.58 11.36
CA LYS A 24 6.89 -8.66 10.57
C LYS A 24 7.58 -10.02 10.69
N VAL A 25 7.61 -10.60 11.89
CA VAL A 25 8.19 -11.93 12.11
C VAL A 25 7.40 -13.00 11.38
N CYS A 26 6.07 -12.96 11.46
CA CYS A 26 5.23 -13.93 10.76
C CYS A 26 5.30 -13.76 9.23
N GLU A 27 5.44 -12.53 8.72
CA GLU A 27 5.67 -12.24 7.31
C GLU A 27 7.00 -12.83 6.81
N LEU A 28 8.08 -12.69 7.59
CA LEU A 28 9.40 -13.26 7.27
C LEU A 28 9.35 -14.78 7.06
N PHE A 29 8.52 -15.48 7.84
CA PHE A 29 8.34 -16.93 7.73
C PHE A 29 7.18 -17.34 6.81
N ASN A 30 6.59 -16.39 6.07
CA ASN A 30 5.47 -16.60 5.16
C ASN A 30 4.26 -17.27 5.84
N LEU A 31 3.98 -16.88 7.10
CA LEU A 31 2.89 -17.40 7.92
C LEU A 31 1.62 -16.53 7.87
N LEU A 32 1.67 -15.39 7.18
CA LEU A 32 0.57 -14.45 7.03
C LEU A 32 0.23 -14.27 5.55
N ASP A 33 -1.06 -14.22 5.25
CA ASP A 33 -1.56 -13.73 3.97
C ASP A 33 -1.92 -12.23 4.11
N ASP A 34 -1.09 -11.40 3.51
CA ASP A 34 -1.21 -9.93 3.50
C ASP A 34 -1.85 -9.41 2.19
N SER A 35 -2.20 -10.28 1.25
CA SER A 35 -2.63 -9.95 -0.12
C SER A 35 -3.68 -8.85 -0.20
N LYS A 36 -4.74 -8.92 0.63
CA LYS A 36 -5.80 -7.90 0.68
C LYS A 36 -5.28 -6.52 1.07
N ARG A 37 -4.38 -6.46 2.05
CA ARG A 37 -3.79 -5.19 2.49
C ARG A 37 -2.85 -4.65 1.40
N HIS A 38 -2.06 -5.52 0.80
CA HIS A 38 -1.18 -5.17 -0.30
C HIS A 38 -1.97 -4.59 -1.49
N GLU A 39 -3.06 -5.24 -1.89
CA GLU A 39 -3.94 -4.79 -2.98
C GLU A 39 -4.60 -3.44 -2.69
N LEU A 40 -4.95 -3.14 -1.44
CA LEU A 40 -5.49 -1.83 -1.05
C LEU A 40 -4.46 -0.70 -1.21
N ILE A 41 -3.19 -0.96 -0.87
CA ILE A 41 -2.13 0.06 -0.91
C ILE A 41 -1.60 0.23 -2.34
N ILE A 42 -1.28 -0.88 -2.98
CA ILE A 42 -0.59 -0.91 -4.29
C ILE A 42 -1.59 -0.83 -5.45
N GLY A 43 -2.83 -1.27 -5.23
CA GLY A 43 -3.84 -1.47 -6.26
C GLY A 43 -3.75 -2.86 -6.88
N THR A 44 -4.85 -3.32 -7.45
CA THR A 44 -4.91 -4.64 -8.12
C THR A 44 -3.94 -4.68 -9.32
N PRO A 45 -3.51 -5.87 -9.78
CA PRO A 45 -2.68 -6.01 -10.97
C PRO A 45 -3.25 -5.27 -12.19
N GLU A 46 -4.57 -5.31 -12.38
CA GLU A 46 -5.27 -4.64 -13.47
C GLU A 46 -5.17 -3.13 -13.37
N GLN A 47 -5.32 -2.57 -12.16
CA GLN A 47 -5.18 -1.14 -11.94
C GLN A 47 -3.75 -0.67 -12.22
N ARG A 48 -2.76 -1.45 -11.81
CA ARG A 48 -1.34 -1.14 -12.09
C ARG A 48 -1.03 -1.20 -13.57
N ASN A 49 -1.51 -2.22 -14.27
CA ASN A 49 -1.33 -2.35 -15.72
C ASN A 49 -1.99 -1.19 -16.48
N ARG A 50 -3.20 -0.78 -16.08
CA ARG A 50 -3.85 0.41 -16.67
C ARG A 50 -3.02 1.68 -16.49
N ARG A 51 -2.46 1.91 -15.30
CA ARG A 51 -1.57 3.07 -15.06
C ARG A 51 -0.32 2.99 -15.94
N LEU A 52 0.27 1.80 -16.06
CA LEU A 52 1.45 1.59 -16.91
C LEU A 52 1.17 1.92 -18.39
N GLU A 53 0.05 1.43 -18.93
CA GLU A 53 -0.32 1.70 -20.33
C GLU A 53 -0.65 3.17 -20.57
N ALA A 54 -1.27 3.85 -19.61
CA ALA A 54 -1.48 5.30 -19.67
C ALA A 54 -0.14 6.06 -19.72
N PHE A 55 0.86 5.64 -18.92
CA PHE A 55 2.19 6.25 -18.94
C PHE A 55 2.94 5.99 -20.25
N LYS A 56 2.87 4.77 -20.80
CA LYS A 56 3.46 4.44 -22.11
C LYS A 56 2.84 5.29 -23.22
N SER A 57 1.51 5.37 -23.25
CA SER A 57 0.78 6.17 -24.24
C SER A 57 1.19 7.65 -24.17
N ARG A 58 1.30 8.20 -22.95
CA ARG A 58 1.75 9.58 -22.74
C ARG A 58 3.20 9.80 -23.17
N ARG A 59 4.09 8.85 -22.85
CA ARG A 59 5.49 8.89 -23.28
C ARG A 59 5.60 8.92 -24.81
N ASP A 60 4.83 8.07 -25.48
CA ASP A 60 4.91 7.94 -26.94
C ASP A 60 4.33 9.17 -27.65
N ALA A 61 3.25 9.77 -27.12
CA ALA A 61 2.74 11.06 -27.57
C ALA A 61 3.81 12.17 -27.48
N LEU A 62 4.45 12.31 -26.33
CA LEU A 62 5.52 13.32 -26.12
C LEU A 62 6.73 13.08 -27.03
N ARG A 63 7.09 11.82 -27.29
CA ARG A 63 8.17 11.50 -28.24
C ARG A 63 7.82 11.95 -29.64
N MET A 64 6.59 11.72 -30.10
CA MET A 64 6.15 12.18 -31.41
C MET A 64 6.13 13.71 -31.51
N GLU A 65 5.73 14.41 -30.45
CA GLU A 65 5.78 15.87 -30.39
C GLU A 65 7.21 16.41 -30.48
N LEU A 66 8.18 15.77 -29.82
CA LEU A 66 9.60 16.19 -29.86
C LEU A 66 10.25 15.97 -31.24
N HIS A 67 9.78 14.98 -32.01
CA HIS A 67 10.32 14.67 -33.34
C HIS A 67 9.62 15.45 -34.47
N ARG A 68 8.63 16.30 -34.14
CA ARG A 68 8.07 17.31 -35.05
C ARG A 68 8.83 18.62 -34.93
#